data_AF-A0A1F4STL1-F1
#
_entry.id   AF-A0A1F4STL1-F1
#
_cell.length_a   1.000
_cell.length_b   1.000
_cell.length_c   1.000
_cell.angle_alpha   90.00
_cell.angle_beta   90.00
_cell.angle_gamma   90.00
#
_symmetry.space_group_name_H-M   'P 1'
#
loop_
_entity.id
_entity.type
_entity.pdbx_description
1 polymer ?
#
loop_
_entity_poly.entity_id
_entity_poly.type
_entity_poly.pdbx_seq_one_letter_code
_entity_poly.pdbx_strand_id
1 'polypeptide(L)'
;MKSQLERLEDELKRVWRTYNKQGPIKGAHTEIEIEPRIFIGDELNSQIAEVLASVYLSKTTIEDVEEGNIEIMEEAIVLKDKETKKPVAIIRNQRAVRALKRKFE
;
A
#
# COMPACT_ATOMS: atom_id res chain seq x y z
N MET A 1 12.60 3.48 -25.64
CA MET A 1 13.18 3.25 -24.30
C MET A 1 12.16 3.76 -23.29
N LYS A 2 11.66 2.93 -22.36
CA LYS A 2 10.62 3.38 -21.42
C LYS A 2 11.16 4.44 -20.46
N SER A 3 10.38 5.49 -20.22
CA SER A 3 10.65 6.53 -19.23
C SER A 3 10.62 5.97 -17.81
N GLN A 4 11.15 6.73 -16.84
CA GLN A 4 11.10 6.34 -15.43
C GLN A 4 9.65 6.21 -14.93
N LEU A 5 8.75 7.07 -15.40
CA LEU A 5 7.34 7.06 -15.04
C LEU A 5 6.62 5.81 -15.58
N GLU A 6 6.87 5.45 -16.84
CA GLU A 6 6.31 4.23 -17.43
C GLU A 6 6.78 2.97 -16.71
N ARG A 7 8.05 2.93 -16.28
CA ARG A 7 8.57 1.81 -15.49
C ARG A 7 7.93 1.74 -14.11
N LEU A 8 7.71 2.89 -13.46
CA LEU A 8 7.01 2.94 -12.18
C LEU A 8 5.57 2.44 -12.33
N GLU A 9 4.87 2.86 -13.38
CA GLU A 9 3.51 2.42 -13.67
C GLU A 9 3.42 0.90 -13.87
N ASP A 10 4.36 0.31 -14.64
CA ASP A 10 4.43 -1.14 -14.84
C ASP A 10 4.61 -1.91 -13.52
N GLU A 11 5.50 -1.42 -12.64
CA GLU A 11 5.73 -2.05 -11.33
C GLU A 11 4.52 -1.92 -10.40
N LEU A 12 3.85 -0.76 -10.40
CA LEU A 12 2.62 -0.57 -9.63
C LEU A 12 1.49 -1.50 -10.09
N LYS A 13 1.33 -1.68 -11.40
CA LYS A 13 0.39 -2.67 -11.96
C LYS A 13 0.77 -4.10 -11.56
N ARG A 14 2.06 -4.44 -11.54
CA ARG A 14 2.54 -5.76 -11.10
C ARG A 14 2.20 -6.02 -9.64
N VAL A 15 2.46 -5.04 -8.76
CA VAL A 15 2.10 -5.13 -7.34
C VAL A 15 0.58 -5.31 -7.21
N TRP A 16 -0.21 -4.51 -7.93
CA TRP A 16 -1.67 -4.66 -7.92
C TRP A 16 -2.12 -6.06 -8.31
N ARG A 17 -1.69 -6.59 -9.46
CA ARG A 17 -2.07 -7.94 -9.92
C ARG A 17 -1.65 -9.04 -8.93
N THR A 18 -0.55 -8.85 -8.21
CA THR A 18 -0.02 -9.82 -7.25
C THR A 18 -0.85 -9.87 -5.96
N TYR A 19 -1.27 -8.70 -5.46
CA TYR A 19 -1.88 -8.57 -4.13
C TYR A 19 -3.40 -8.36 -4.17
N ASN A 20 -3.94 -7.81 -5.27
CA ASN A 20 -5.36 -7.67 -5.46
C ASN A 20 -5.93 -8.93 -6.10
N LYS A 21 -6.58 -9.77 -5.28
CA LYS A 21 -7.24 -11.01 -5.72
C LYS A 21 -8.63 -10.78 -6.30
N GLN A 22 -8.98 -9.56 -6.75
CA GLN A 22 -10.28 -9.35 -7.39
C GLN A 22 -10.29 -10.18 -8.67
N GLY A 23 -11.04 -11.27 -8.64
CA GLY A 23 -11.29 -12.09 -9.81
C GLY A 23 -11.98 -11.24 -10.87
N PRO A 24 -11.82 -11.61 -12.15
CA PRO A 24 -12.47 -10.89 -13.23
C PRO A 24 -14.00 -10.90 -13.05
N ILE A 25 -14.63 -9.82 -13.48
CA ILE A 25 -16.08 -9.70 -13.44
C ILE A 25 -16.64 -10.60 -14.55
N LYS A 26 -17.37 -11.64 -14.15
CA LYS A 26 -17.99 -12.59 -15.06
C LYS A 26 -19.37 -12.10 -15.50
N GLY A 27 -19.53 -11.82 -16.78
CA GLY A 27 -20.82 -11.70 -17.46
C GLY A 27 -21.24 -13.04 -18.09
N ALA A 28 -22.48 -13.12 -18.57
CA ALA A 28 -23.06 -14.36 -19.12
C ALA A 28 -22.21 -15.00 -20.26
N HIS A 29 -21.47 -14.19 -21.02
CA HIS A 29 -20.60 -14.65 -22.12
C HIS A 29 -19.27 -13.89 -22.20
N THR A 30 -18.85 -13.21 -21.12
CA THR A 30 -17.63 -12.40 -21.13
C THR A 30 -16.97 -12.36 -19.75
N GLU A 31 -15.66 -12.17 -19.74
CA GLU A 31 -14.84 -12.02 -18.54
C GLU A 31 -14.06 -10.72 -18.69
N ILE A 32 -14.27 -9.78 -17.76
CA ILE A 32 -13.64 -8.46 -17.80
C ILE A 32 -12.72 -8.34 -16.58
N GLU A 33 -11.42 -8.21 -16.84
CA GLU A 33 -10.45 -7.81 -15.82
C GLU A 33 -10.36 -6.28 -15.81
N ILE A 34 -10.65 -5.67 -14.65
CA ILE A 34 -10.53 -4.22 -14.47
C ILE A 34 -9.17 -3.92 -13.86
N GLU A 35 -8.26 -3.39 -14.69
CA GLU A 35 -7.05 -2.78 -14.18
C GLU A 35 -7.37 -1.37 -13.67
N PRO A 36 -6.98 -1.01 -12.44
CA PRO A 36 -7.16 0.33 -11.94
C PRO A 36 -6.26 1.28 -12.72
N ARG A 37 -6.76 2.49 -12.95
CA ARG A 37 -5.88 3.60 -13.31
C ARG A 37 -4.96 3.87 -12.13
N ILE A 38 -3.65 3.85 -12.37
CA ILE A 38 -2.65 4.06 -11.32
C ILE A 38 -2.76 5.47 -10.74
N PHE A 39 -2.96 6.46 -11.60
CA PHE A 39 -3.19 7.85 -11.22
C PHE A 39 -4.59 8.31 -11.66
N ILE A 40 -5.21 9.17 -10.87
CA ILE A 40 -6.46 9.88 -11.18
C ILE A 40 -6.14 11.37 -11.08
N GLY A 41 -5.99 12.03 -12.24
CA GLY A 41 -5.39 13.36 -12.28
C GLY A 41 -3.92 13.28 -11.84
N ASP A 42 -3.53 14.13 -10.89
CA ASP A 42 -2.18 14.18 -10.31
C ASP A 42 -2.04 13.35 -9.02
N GLU A 43 -3.08 12.62 -8.63
CA GLU A 43 -3.11 11.84 -7.40
C GLU A 43 -2.99 10.34 -7.68
N LEU A 44 -2.30 9.63 -6.77
CA LEU A 44 -2.27 8.17 -6.79
C LEU A 44 -3.66 7.63 -6.45
N ASN A 45 -4.13 6.66 -7.23
CA ASN A 45 -5.39 5.98 -6.96
C ASN A 45 -5.38 5.38 -5.56
N SER A 46 -6.42 5.68 -4.77
CA SER A 46 -6.53 5.27 -3.37
C SER A 46 -6.48 3.75 -3.18
N GLN A 47 -6.99 2.96 -4.13
CA GLN A 47 -6.92 1.51 -4.09
C GLN A 47 -5.48 1.00 -4.26
N ILE A 48 -4.71 1.62 -5.16
CA ILE A 48 -3.28 1.33 -5.33
C ILE A 48 -2.52 1.72 -4.06
N ALA A 49 -2.80 2.91 -3.50
CA ALA A 49 -2.18 3.38 -2.28
C ALA A 49 -2.44 2.43 -1.09
N GLU A 50 -3.67 1.92 -0.95
CA GLU A 50 -4.03 0.95 0.09
C GLU A 50 -3.29 -0.39 -0.08
N VAL A 51 -3.15 -0.88 -1.32
CA VAL A 51 -2.36 -2.09 -1.59
C VAL A 51 -0.89 -1.87 -1.23
N LEU A 52 -0.29 -0.75 -1.65
CA LEU A 52 1.11 -0.44 -1.32
C LEU A 52 1.33 -0.36 0.19
N ALA A 53 0.45 0.35 0.90
CA ALA A 53 0.49 0.44 2.35
C ALA A 53 0.37 -0.95 2.98
N SER A 54 -0.56 -1.79 2.52
CA SER A 54 -0.76 -3.13 3.04
C SER A 54 0.47 -4.02 2.82
N VAL A 55 1.08 -3.96 1.64
CA VAL A 55 2.31 -4.72 1.32
C VAL A 55 3.46 -4.27 2.21
N TYR A 56 3.64 -2.96 2.37
CA TYR A 56 4.68 -2.42 3.24
C TYR A 56 4.50 -2.91 4.68
N LEU A 57 3.29 -2.72 5.24
CA LEU A 57 2.97 -3.09 6.62
C LEU A 57 3.03 -4.61 6.86
N SER A 58 2.81 -5.43 5.82
CA SER A 58 2.97 -6.89 5.93
C SER A 58 4.42 -7.30 6.20
N LYS A 59 5.38 -6.52 5.70
CA LYS A 59 6.83 -6.73 5.84
C LYS A 59 7.43 -6.03 7.05
N THR A 60 6.67 -5.15 7.70
CA THR A 60 7.07 -4.50 8.95
C THR A 60 7.39 -5.53 10.03
N THR A 61 8.55 -5.41 10.65
CA THR A 61 8.98 -6.24 11.77
C THR A 61 8.80 -5.52 13.10
N ILE A 62 9.04 -6.21 14.22
CA ILE A 62 8.97 -5.59 15.55
C ILE A 62 10.14 -4.62 15.76
N GLU A 63 11.30 -4.89 15.18
CA GLU A 63 12.48 -4.03 15.22
C GLU A 63 12.20 -2.67 14.56
N ASP A 64 11.44 -2.64 13.46
CA ASP A 64 11.04 -1.37 12.84
C ASP A 64 10.19 -0.49 13.79
N VAL A 65 9.43 -1.11 14.71
CA VAL A 65 8.64 -0.40 15.72
C VAL A 65 9.53 0.05 16.88
N GLU A 66 10.40 -0.84 17.39
CA GLU A 66 11.31 -0.56 18.49
C GLU A 66 12.33 0.54 18.14
N GLU A 67 12.84 0.54 16.91
CA GLU A 67 13.74 1.59 16.39
C GLU A 67 13.01 2.92 16.08
N GLY A 68 11.69 2.96 16.24
CA GLY A 68 10.86 4.12 15.95
C GLY A 68 10.81 4.49 14.46
N ASN A 69 11.06 3.54 13.56
CA ASN A 69 10.83 3.73 12.11
C ASN A 69 9.33 3.71 11.79
N ILE A 70 8.56 3.00 12.62
CA ILE A 70 7.10 2.89 12.50
C ILE A 70 6.48 3.17 13.86
N GLU A 71 5.62 4.18 13.91
CA GLU A 71 4.87 4.53 15.11
C GLU A 71 3.40 4.16 14.92
N ILE A 72 2.88 3.30 15.78
CA ILE A 72 1.49 2.85 15.75
C ILE A 72 0.70 3.65 16.79
N MET A 73 -0.04 4.67 16.33
CA MET A 73 -0.88 5.51 17.16
C MET A 73 -2.30 4.93 17.27
N GLU A 74 -3.20 5.62 18.00
CA GLU A 74 -4.60 5.20 18.14
C GLU A 74 -5.37 5.24 16.83
N GLU A 75 -5.17 6.28 16.01
CA GLU A 75 -5.92 6.49 14.77
C GLU A 75 -5.09 6.41 13.49
N ALA A 76 -3.77 6.24 13.62
CA ALA A 76 -2.86 6.28 12.48
C ALA A 76 -1.63 5.41 12.69
N ILE A 77 -1.00 5.05 11.57
CA ILE A 77 0.36 4.52 11.55
C ILE A 77 1.23 5.58 10.88
N VAL A 78 2.32 5.99 11.54
CA VAL A 78 3.27 6.96 11.02
C VAL A 78 4.53 6.22 10.59
N LEU A 79 4.83 6.30 9.30
CA LEU A 79 6.10 5.82 8.74
C LEU A 79 7.11 6.95 8.82
N LYS A 80 8.28 6.67 9.37
CA LYS A 80 9.38 7.62 9.51
C LYS A 80 10.57 7.17 8.67
N ASP A 81 11.28 8.15 8.14
CA ASP A 81 12.55 7.92 7.48
C ASP A 81 13.58 7.33 8.47
N LYS A 82 14.32 6.30 8.05
CA LYS A 82 15.19 5.54 8.97
C LYS A 82 16.35 6.38 9.50
N GLU A 83 16.83 7.35 8.72
CA GLU A 83 17.98 8.18 9.07
C GLU A 83 17.55 9.45 9.83
N THR A 84 16.60 10.18 9.27
CA THR A 84 16.18 11.49 9.79
C THR A 84 15.07 11.40 10.84
N LYS A 85 14.42 10.25 10.97
CA LYS A 85 13.25 9.99 11.83
C LYS A 85 12.07 10.95 11.57
N LYS A 86 12.07 11.66 10.45
CA LYS A 86 10.97 12.53 10.04
C LYS A 86 9.83 11.70 9.45
N PRO A 87 8.56 12.09 9.68
CA PRO A 87 7.43 11.44 9.05
C PRO A 87 7.51 11.52 7.52
N VAL A 88 7.42 10.37 6.85
CA VAL A 88 7.36 10.25 5.39
C VAL A 88 5.95 9.91 4.90
N ALA A 89 5.17 9.19 5.71
CA ALA A 89 3.79 8.86 5.39
C ALA A 89 2.95 8.68 6.65
N ILE A 90 1.66 9.00 6.55
CA ILE A 90 0.68 8.81 7.60
C ILE A 90 -0.47 7.99 7.04
N ILE A 91 -0.70 6.81 7.59
CA ILE A 91 -1.76 5.88 7.16
C ILE A 91 -2.89 5.96 8.17
N ARG A 92 -4.01 6.58 7.77
CA ARG A 92 -5.24 6.69 8.57
C ARG A 92 -6.23 5.60 8.15
N ASN A 93 -5.95 4.36 8.54
CA ASN A 93 -6.84 3.22 8.29
C ASN A 93 -7.04 2.41 9.59
N GLN A 94 -8.23 2.51 10.16
CA GLN A 94 -8.61 1.86 11.42
C GLN A 94 -8.51 0.33 11.39
N ARG A 95 -8.63 -0.30 10.21
CA ARG A 95 -8.43 -1.76 10.09
C ARG A 95 -6.94 -2.09 10.14
N ALA A 96 -6.11 -1.33 9.44
CA ALA A 96 -4.65 -1.51 9.45
C ALA A 96 -4.05 -1.26 10.84
N VAL A 97 -4.47 -0.19 11.54
CA VAL A 97 -4.03 0.11 12.90
C VAL A 97 -4.31 -1.06 13.84
N ARG A 98 -5.56 -1.57 13.85
CA ARG A 98 -5.95 -2.71 14.68
C ARG A 98 -5.18 -3.99 14.34
N ALA A 99 -4.96 -4.26 13.05
CA ALA A 99 -4.22 -5.43 12.62
C ALA A 99 -2.76 -5.40 13.09
N LEU A 100 -2.10 -4.23 13.03
CA LEU A 100 -0.73 -4.06 13.49
C LEU A 100 -0.58 -4.09 15.00
N LYS A 101 -1.50 -3.45 15.74
CA LYS A 101 -1.51 -3.56 17.21
C LYS A 101 -1.56 -5.04 17.64
N ARG A 102 -2.51 -5.81 17.09
CA ARG A 102 -2.62 -7.25 17.36
C ARG A 102 -1.38 -8.05 16.98
N LYS A 103 -0.62 -7.63 15.97
CA LYS A 103 0.59 -8.33 15.51
C LYS A 103 1.73 -8.24 16.52
N PHE A 104 1.77 -7.16 17.31
CA PHE A 104 2.89 -6.83 18.20
C PHE A 104 2.50 -6.72 19.69
N GLU A 105 1.23 -7.00 20.02
CA GLU A 105 0.77 -7.36 21.37
C GLU A 105 1.21 -8.78 21.73
#